data_AF-A0AAU2FDI4-F1
#
_entry.id   AF-A0AAU2FDI4-F1
#
_cell.length_a   1.000
_cell.length_b   1.000
_cell.length_c   1.000
_cell.angle_alpha   90.00
_cell.angle_beta   90.00
_cell.angle_gamma   90.00
#
_symmetry.space_group_name_H-M   'P 1'
#
loop_
_entity.id
_entity.type
_entity.pdbx_description
1 polymer ?
#
loop_
_entity_poly.entity_id
_entity_poly.type
_entity_poly.pdbx_seq_one_letter_code
_entity_poly.pdbx_strand_id
1 'polypeptide(L)'
;MPRHSITVTAYHSDDTVCPSEHKHTRTGEPLTEGCTGQDRFISTCSCTTSTSSSSSTKNYAIAEGRRHRAAQQQEESPAPSKGPAVLRELLRLDTDD
;
A
#
# COMPACT_ATOMS: atom_id res chain seq x y z
N MET A 1 -13.31 -13.75 -1.51
CA MET A 1 -12.73 -12.40 -1.73
C MET A 1 -11.26 -12.56 -2.06
N PRO A 2 -10.77 -11.96 -3.15
CA PRO A 2 -9.34 -11.97 -3.45
C PRO A 2 -8.60 -11.25 -2.33
N ARG A 3 -7.58 -11.89 -1.75
CA ARG A 3 -6.76 -11.26 -0.72
C ARG A 3 -5.84 -10.25 -1.42
N HIS A 4 -6.08 -8.95 -1.22
CA HIS A 4 -5.22 -7.87 -1.72
C HIS A 4 -3.94 -7.78 -0.87
N SER A 5 -2.90 -8.49 -1.28
CA SER A 5 -1.55 -8.35 -0.73
C SER A 5 -0.72 -7.43 -1.60
N ILE A 6 -0.01 -6.50 -0.98
CA ILE A 6 0.84 -5.52 -1.65
C ILE A 6 2.29 -5.98 -1.54
N THR A 7 2.97 -6.06 -2.68
CA THR A 7 4.39 -6.35 -2.77
C THR A 7 5.10 -5.13 -3.34
N VAL A 8 6.09 -4.61 -2.62
CA VAL A 8 6.97 -3.55 -3.11
C VAL A 8 8.28 -4.17 -3.55
N THR A 9 8.54 -4.08 -4.84
CA THR A 9 9.75 -4.60 -5.49
C THR A 9 10.71 -3.45 -5.72
N ALA A 10 11.95 -3.63 -5.28
CA ALA A 10 13.04 -2.71 -5.56
C ALA A 10 13.80 -3.17 -6.80
N TYR A 11 14.26 -2.23 -7.61
CA TYR A 11 15.00 -2.47 -8.83
C TYR A 11 16.30 -1.69 -8.80
N HIS A 12 17.31 -2.28 -9.41
CA HIS A 12 18.57 -1.65 -9.78
C HIS A 12 18.38 -0.71 -10.98
N SER A 13 19.40 0.09 -11.28
CA SER A 13 19.40 1.02 -12.43
C SER A 13 19.43 0.31 -13.78
N ASP A 14 19.85 -0.96 -13.82
CA ASP A 14 19.82 -1.83 -15.00
C ASP A 14 18.50 -2.61 -15.14
N ASP A 15 17.45 -2.18 -14.42
CA ASP A 15 16.12 -2.79 -14.38
C ASP A 15 16.07 -4.22 -13.80
N THR A 16 17.16 -4.71 -13.21
CA THR A 16 17.15 -5.99 -12.50
C THR A 16 16.50 -5.86 -11.13
N VAL A 17 15.79 -6.89 -10.68
CA VAL A 17 15.15 -6.90 -9.36
C VAL A 17 16.23 -7.00 -8.29
N CYS A 18 16.19 -6.08 -7.32
CA CYS A 18 17.05 -6.13 -6.16
C CYS A 18 16.54 -7.19 -5.17
N PRO A 19 17.31 -8.27 -4.91
CA PRO A 19 16.92 -9.32 -3.98
C PRO A 19 16.68 -8.78 -2.57
N SER A 20 15.70 -9.35 -1.86
CA SER A 20 15.44 -8.98 -0.46
C SER A 20 16.59 -9.31 0.50
N GLU A 21 17.48 -10.22 0.09
CA GLU A 21 18.69 -10.58 0.83
C GLU A 21 19.75 -9.48 0.80
N HIS A 22 19.73 -8.60 -0.20
CA HIS A 22 20.61 -7.44 -0.25
C HIS A 22 20.25 -6.48 0.89
N LYS A 23 21.16 -6.35 1.85
CA LYS A 23 21.01 -5.40 2.94
C LYS A 23 21.38 -4.02 2.43
N HIS A 24 20.63 -3.02 2.89
CA HIS A 24 20.90 -1.63 2.57
C HIS A 24 20.84 -0.80 3.84
N THR A 25 21.60 0.29 3.87
CA THR A 25 21.50 1.30 4.91
C THR A 25 20.16 2.02 4.82
N ARG A 26 19.83 2.82 5.83
CA ARG A 26 18.62 3.67 5.82
C ARG A 26 18.62 4.68 4.66
N THR A 27 19.79 5.06 4.17
CA THR A 27 19.97 5.96 3.02
C THR A 27 19.91 5.24 1.67
N GLY A 28 19.72 3.92 1.66
CA GLY A 28 19.62 3.12 0.43
C GLY A 28 20.95 2.58 -0.08
N GLU A 29 22.04 2.82 0.64
CA GLU A 29 23.38 2.38 0.25
C GLU A 29 23.52 0.87 0.43
N PRO A 30 24.03 0.13 -0.57
CA PRO A 30 24.16 -1.32 -0.51
C PRO A 30 25.23 -1.74 0.51
N LEU A 31 24.91 -2.74 1.32
CA LEU A 31 25.84 -3.38 2.27
C LEU A 31 26.37 -4.73 1.74
N THR A 32 26.00 -5.09 0.51
CA THR A 32 26.40 -6.33 -0.15
C THR A 32 27.33 -5.99 -1.30
N GLU A 33 28.50 -6.63 -1.34
CA GLU A 33 29.45 -6.46 -2.44
C GLU A 33 28.80 -6.87 -3.77
N GLY A 34 29.03 -6.07 -4.83
CA GLY A 34 28.45 -6.29 -6.15
C GLY A 34 27.00 -5.81 -6.33
N CYS A 35 26.34 -5.30 -5.28
CA CYS A 35 25.05 -4.64 -5.40
C CYS A 35 25.21 -3.18 -5.82
N THR A 36 24.55 -2.76 -6.90
CA THR A 36 24.59 -1.37 -7.42
C THR A 36 23.69 -0.40 -6.65
N GLY A 37 22.91 -0.91 -5.69
CA GLY A 37 21.95 -0.13 -4.91
C GLY A 37 20.55 -0.11 -5.52
N GLN A 38 19.57 0.38 -4.76
CA GLN A 38 18.17 0.46 -5.19
C GLN A 38 17.93 1.80 -5.87
N ASP A 39 17.53 1.77 -7.14
CA ASP A 39 17.25 2.97 -7.94
C ASP A 39 15.76 3.33 -7.93
N ARG A 40 14.91 2.32 -8.16
CA ARG A 40 13.46 2.51 -8.28
C ARG A 40 12.66 1.44 -7.55
N PHE A 41 11.46 1.82 -7.12
CA PHE A 41 10.53 1.00 -6.37
C PHE A 41 9.19 0.95 -7.09
N ILE A 42 8.61 -0.24 -7.20
CA ILE A 42 7.29 -0.47 -7.78
C ILE A 42 6.45 -1.27 -6.79
N SER A 43 5.21 -0.82 -6.58
CA SER A 43 4.20 -1.51 -5.81
C SER A 43 3.30 -2.32 -6.74
N THR A 44 3.04 -3.57 -6.38
CA THR A 44 2.15 -4.48 -7.12
C THR A 44 1.14 -5.09 -6.16
N CYS A 45 -0.11 -5.25 -6.61
CA CYS A 45 -1.12 -5.98 -5.86
C CYS A 45 -1.35 -7.37 -6.46
N SER A 46 -1.60 -8.36 -5.60
CA SER A 46 -1.98 -9.73 -6.00
C SER A 46 -3.26 -9.81 -6.83
N CYS A 47 -4.10 -8.77 -6.83
CA CYS A 47 -5.26 -8.70 -7.72
C CYS A 47 -4.88 -8.40 -9.17
N THR A 48 -3.60 -8.17 -9.48
CA THR A 48 -3.01 -7.94 -10.82
C THR A 48 -3.52 -6.71 -11.59
N THR A 49 -4.54 -6.02 -11.07
CA THR A 49 -5.11 -4.81 -11.65
C THR A 49 -4.41 -3.53 -11.22
N SER A 50 -3.47 -3.60 -10.26
CA SER A 50 -2.78 -2.43 -9.74
C SER A 50 -1.27 -2.64 -9.70
N THR A 51 -0.58 -1.81 -10.48
CA THR A 51 0.87 -1.61 -10.48
C THR A 51 1.11 -0.11 -10.38
N SER A 52 1.91 0.34 -9.42
CA SER A 52 2.25 1.75 -9.29
C SER A 52 3.24 2.19 -10.36
N SER A 53 3.28 3.47 -10.65
CA SER A 53 4.43 4.08 -11.33
C SER A 53 5.72 3.83 -10.54
N SER A 54 6.86 3.86 -11.23
CA SER A 54 8.18 3.80 -10.60
C SER A 54 8.40 5.02 -9.71
N SER A 55 8.91 4.79 -8.50
CA SER A 55 9.30 5.85 -7.58
C SER A 55 10.75 5.68 -7.13
N SER A 56 11.48 6.77 -6.92
CA SER A 56 12.80 6.75 -6.30
C SER A 56 12.76 6.46 -4.79
N THR A 57 11.57 6.44 -4.17
CA THR A 57 11.42 6.23 -2.72
C THR A 57 10.53 5.05 -2.39
N LYS A 58 11.04 4.17 -1.52
CA LYS A 58 10.31 3.00 -1.02
C LYS A 58 9.00 3.38 -0.34
N ASN A 59 9.01 4.44 0.47
CA ASN A 59 7.83 4.88 1.22
C ASN A 59 6.68 5.31 0.32
N TYR A 60 6.98 5.95 -0.81
CA TYR A 60 5.95 6.34 -1.76
C TYR A 60 5.30 5.12 -2.41
N ALA A 61 6.08 4.14 -2.86
CA ALA A 61 5.55 2.88 -3.41
C ALA A 61 4.70 2.10 -2.38
N ILE A 62 5.13 2.08 -1.11
CA ILE A 62 4.33 1.49 -0.01
C ILE A 62 3.01 2.25 0.14
N ALA A 63 3.05 3.59 0.16
CA ALA A 63 1.86 4.41 0.32
C ALA A 63 0.86 4.19 -0.83
N GLU A 64 1.35 4.09 -2.08
CA GLU A 64 0.50 3.83 -3.24
C GLU A 64 -0.22 2.48 -3.13
N GLY A 65 0.52 1.43 -2.79
CA GLY A 65 -0.09 0.11 -2.58
C GLY A 65 -1.11 0.09 -1.43
N ARG A 66 -0.84 0.83 -0.35
CA ARG A 66 -1.81 1.00 0.76
C ARG A 66 -3.07 1.73 0.31
N ARG A 67 -2.95 2.79 -0.50
CA ARG A 67 -4.10 3.52 -1.07
C ARG A 67 -4.97 2.60 -1.91
N HIS A 68 -4.37 1.81 -2.79
CA HIS A 68 -5.11 0.82 -3.57
C HIS A 68 -5.85 -0.18 -2.68
N ARG A 69 -5.16 -0.78 -1.70
CA ARG A 69 -5.79 -1.72 -0.77
C ARG A 69 -6.97 -1.09 -0.01
N ALA A 70 -6.84 0.15 0.45
CA ALA A 70 -7.90 0.85 1.15
C ALA A 70 -9.12 1.11 0.25
N ALA A 71 -8.89 1.49 -1.02
CA ALA A 71 -9.96 1.70 -1.98
C ALA A 71 -10.76 0.41 -2.25
N GLN A 72 -10.07 -0.74 -2.38
CA GLN A 72 -10.73 -2.03 -2.57
C GLN A 72 -11.58 -2.44 -1.35
N GLN A 73 -11.10 -2.13 -0.12
CA GLN A 73 -11.89 -2.36 1.10
C GLN A 73 -13.15 -1.47 1.18
N GLN A 74 -13.11 -0.26 0.60
CA GLN A 74 -14.25 0.65 0.54
C GLN A 74 -15.26 0.24 -0.53
N GLU A 75 -14.81 -0.24 -1.70
CA GLU A 75 -15.69 -0.78 -2.74
C GLU A 75 -16.38 -2.08 -2.30
N GLU A 76 -15.68 -2.94 -1.55
CA GLU A 76 -16.23 -4.18 -1.01
C GLU A 76 -17.15 -3.98 0.20
N SER A 77 -17.03 -2.84 0.91
CA SER A 77 -17.97 -2.48 1.97
C SER A 77 -19.21 -1.86 1.32
N PRO A 78 -20.37 -2.53 1.29
CA PRO A 78 -21.58 -1.86 0.85
C PRO A 78 -21.77 -0.66 1.77
N ALA A 79 -21.90 0.53 1.18
CA ALA A 79 -22.23 1.74 1.94
C ALA A 79 -23.33 1.38 2.95
N PRO A 80 -23.23 1.77 4.23
CA PRO A 80 -24.36 1.62 5.13
C PRO A 80 -25.48 2.49 4.55
N SER A 81 -26.43 1.86 3.84
CA SER A 81 -27.53 2.53 3.15
C SER A 81 -28.55 3.14 4.11
N LYS A 82 -28.27 3.15 5.41
CA LYS A 82 -28.98 3.92 6.42
C LYS A 82 -27.95 4.49 7.40
N GLY A 83 -27.80 5.82 7.35
CA GLY A 83 -26.86 6.58 8.14
C GLY A 83 -27.19 6.64 9.64
N PRO A 84 -26.68 7.66 10.35
CA PRO A 84 -26.54 7.71 11.82
C PRO A 84 -27.86 7.72 12.62
N ALA A 85 -29.02 7.64 11.96
CA ALA A 85 -30.33 7.60 12.61
C ALA A 85 -30.48 6.36 13.52
N VAL A 86 -30.02 5.19 13.07
CA VAL A 86 -30.11 3.95 13.86
C VAL A 86 -29.20 4.01 15.10
N LEU A 87 -28.05 4.67 14.99
CA LEU A 87 -27.14 4.89 16.12
C LEU A 87 -27.73 5.89 17.14
N ARG A 88 -28.36 6.97 16.67
CA ARG A 88 -29.01 7.96 17.55
C ARG A 88 -30.16 7.34 18.35
N GLU A 89 -30.96 6.49 17.73
CA GLU A 89 -32.07 5.78 18.37
C GLU A 89 -31.59 4.73 19.39
N LEU A 90 -30.51 4.01 19.08
CA LEU A 90 -29.89 3.06 20.02
C LEU A 90 -29.17 3.73 21.20
N LEU A 91 -28.61 4.93 20.97
CA LEU A 91 -27.87 5.67 21.99
C LEU A 91 -28.78 6.58 22.84
N ARG A 92 -30.08 6.69 22.54
CA ARG A 92 -31.05 7.56 23.24
C ARG A 92 -30.49 8.96 23.54
N LEU A 93 -29.84 9.58 22.55
CA LEU A 93 -29.54 11.00 22.64
C LEU A 93 -30.83 11.76 22.31
N ASP A 94 -31.73 11.81 23.28
CA ASP A 94 -32.80 12.80 23.30
C ASP A 94 -32.14 14.15 23.57
N THR A 95 -32.27 15.07 22.60
CA THR A 95 -31.94 16.47 22.81
C THR A 95 -33.04 17.06 23.68
N ASP A 96 -32.80 17.13 24.99
CA ASP A 96 -33.62 17.91 25.92
C ASP A 96 -33.38 19.42 25.67
N ASP A 97 -34.48 20.17 25.62
CA ASP A 97 -34.63 21.61 25.36
C ASP A 97 -34.03 22.50 26.47
#